data_AF-A0A835FD44-F1
#
_entry.id   AF-A0A835FD44-F1
#
_cell.length_a   1.000
_cell.length_b   1.000
_cell.length_c   1.000
_cell.angle_alpha   90.00
_cell.angle_beta   90.00
_cell.angle_gamma   90.00
#
_symmetry.space_group_name_H-M   'P 1'
#
loop_
_entity.id
_entity.type
_entity.pdbx_description
1 polymer ?
#
loop_
_entity_poly.entity_id
_entity_poly.type
_entity_poly.pdbx_seq_one_letter_code
_entity_poly.pdbx_strand_id
1 'polypeptide(L)'
;MARGARHARSNRPANGRAAQRSASHGTTSTGGDSQRTTSAAPRQAGTPKKRGRKLGSQTKLKLPQQGAKVALKPEGDMQFSYVNYKPSYKYTTPLGAILKREYPGLVEDRDENGELIRKRLALEWGDYFLNTEMTVTSGERTLSEFWRLSEVEDDLQEEADRVLEKYLQKRVRDMMYQARVDAVKLYHRKRGQEIDDTLARPIELEYEQYMDGQLQWCNDDVWPELCTYWCSKDFKVKRRRGQVARSSSEDIAQNHGGSRPFTETQQVLQAKFGPEKASPMDVYAVMKSGMKDIDSTGSSGAIRTRKAQKRMVCMLYLSIYSKITKK
;
A
#
# COMPACT_ATOMS: atom_id res chain seq x y z
N MET A 1 28.26 20.91 3.61
CA MET A 1 28.04 21.36 2.22
C MET A 1 28.05 20.13 1.32
N ALA A 2 26.88 19.59 0.97
CA ALA A 2 26.76 18.33 0.25
C ALA A 2 26.72 18.58 -1.26
N ARG A 3 27.69 18.03 -1.98
CA ARG A 3 27.75 18.03 -3.45
C ARG A 3 26.83 16.94 -3.99
N GLY A 4 25.78 17.32 -4.71
CA GLY A 4 24.91 16.40 -5.43
C GLY A 4 25.61 15.83 -6.66
N ALA A 5 25.71 14.50 -6.72
CA ALA A 5 26.17 13.79 -7.91
C ALA A 5 24.98 13.52 -8.84
N ARG A 6 24.91 14.28 -9.93
CA ARG A 6 24.04 13.99 -11.09
C ARG A 6 24.65 12.84 -11.88
N HIS A 7 23.87 11.83 -12.22
CA HIS A 7 24.29 10.80 -13.18
C HIS A 7 23.48 10.87 -14.47
N ALA A 8 24.24 11.08 -15.56
CA ALA A 8 23.79 11.18 -16.93
C ALA A 8 23.43 9.82 -17.53
N ARG A 9 22.41 9.82 -18.39
CA ARG A 9 21.81 8.66 -19.06
C ARG A 9 22.57 8.38 -20.37
N SER A 10 23.08 7.16 -20.56
CA SER A 10 23.62 6.70 -21.84
C SER A 10 22.56 5.91 -22.62
N ASN A 11 22.48 6.20 -23.92
CA ASN A 11 21.49 5.73 -24.88
C ASN A 11 22.08 4.67 -25.83
N ARG A 12 21.17 3.91 -26.48
CA ARG A 12 21.27 3.05 -27.69
C ARG A 12 21.46 1.52 -27.53
N PRO A 13 21.10 0.71 -28.55
CA PRO A 13 20.05 0.88 -29.57
C PRO A 13 19.15 -0.36 -29.76
N ALA A 14 18.06 -0.13 -30.49
CA ALA A 14 17.12 -1.12 -30.99
C ALA A 14 17.74 -2.10 -32.01
N ASN A 15 17.28 -3.35 -31.98
CA ASN A 15 17.13 -4.17 -33.19
C ASN A 15 16.26 -5.41 -32.93
N GLY A 16 15.42 -5.76 -33.91
CA GLY A 16 15.20 -7.17 -34.23
C GLY A 16 13.78 -7.74 -34.15
N ARG A 17 13.02 -7.53 -35.23
CA ARG A 17 12.13 -8.49 -35.92
C ARG A 17 10.76 -8.84 -35.31
N ALA A 18 9.77 -8.25 -35.96
CA ALA A 18 8.42 -8.78 -36.13
C ALA A 18 8.43 -10.12 -36.88
N ALA A 19 7.56 -11.04 -36.47
CA ALA A 19 7.08 -12.14 -37.28
C ALA A 19 5.55 -12.10 -37.26
N GLN A 20 4.97 -11.58 -38.35
CA GLN A 20 3.58 -11.75 -38.71
C GLN A 20 3.33 -13.23 -39.03
N ARG A 21 2.23 -13.79 -38.52
CA ARG A 21 1.53 -14.90 -39.15
C ARG A 21 0.04 -14.57 -39.17
N SER A 22 -0.45 -14.31 -40.37
CA SER A 22 -1.87 -14.26 -40.73
C SER A 22 -2.25 -15.58 -41.41
N ALA A 23 -3.43 -16.10 -41.07
CA ALA A 23 -4.38 -16.85 -41.92
C ALA A 23 -5.55 -17.25 -41.00
N SER A 24 -6.69 -16.56 -41.02
CA SER A 24 -7.84 -16.73 -41.93
C SER A 24 -8.51 -18.10 -41.86
N HIS A 25 -9.69 -18.17 -41.24
CA HIS A 25 -10.95 -18.51 -41.93
C HIS A 25 -12.12 -18.36 -40.97
N GLY A 26 -13.11 -17.57 -41.40
CA GLY A 26 -14.41 -17.47 -40.73
C GLY A 26 -15.38 -18.50 -41.25
N THR A 27 -16.38 -18.79 -40.44
CA THR A 27 -17.67 -19.30 -40.92
C THR A 27 -18.77 -18.71 -40.06
N THR A 28 -19.59 -17.90 -40.71
CA THR A 28 -20.86 -17.36 -40.21
C THR A 28 -21.91 -18.46 -40.29
N SER A 29 -22.73 -18.62 -39.25
CA SER A 29 -24.05 -19.24 -39.39
C SER A 29 -25.04 -18.58 -38.44
N THR A 30 -26.15 -18.16 -39.04
CA THR A 30 -27.29 -17.42 -38.49
C THR A 30 -28.41 -18.37 -38.02
N GLY A 31 -29.22 -17.89 -37.08
CA GLY A 31 -30.51 -18.48 -36.68
C GLY A 31 -30.46 -19.15 -35.30
N GLY A 32 -31.39 -18.92 -34.37
CA GLY A 32 -32.63 -18.18 -34.38
C GLY A 32 -33.19 -18.13 -32.96
N ASP A 33 -34.17 -17.25 -32.78
CA ASP A 33 -34.83 -16.91 -31.53
C ASP A 33 -35.36 -18.09 -30.74
N SER A 34 -35.17 -18.04 -29.41
CA SER A 34 -36.11 -18.66 -28.49
C SER A 34 -36.10 -17.92 -27.15
N GLN A 35 -37.08 -17.03 -26.99
CA GLN A 35 -37.45 -16.46 -25.71
C GLN A 35 -37.98 -17.59 -24.81
N ARG A 36 -37.27 -17.88 -23.72
CA ARG A 36 -37.85 -18.62 -22.59
C ARG A 36 -37.69 -17.81 -21.32
N THR A 37 -38.77 -17.15 -20.95
CA THR A 37 -38.99 -16.54 -19.65
C THR A 37 -38.84 -17.61 -18.56
N THR A 38 -37.71 -17.56 -17.86
CA THR A 38 -37.51 -18.29 -16.60
C THR A 38 -37.41 -17.26 -15.50
N SER A 39 -38.46 -17.18 -14.68
CA SER A 39 -38.53 -16.37 -13.47
C SER A 39 -37.41 -16.81 -12.52
N ALA A 40 -36.31 -16.05 -12.49
CA ALA A 40 -35.21 -16.31 -11.58
C ALA A 40 -35.60 -15.86 -10.17
N ALA A 41 -35.71 -16.85 -9.27
CA ALA A 41 -35.80 -16.62 -7.83
C ALA A 41 -34.67 -15.68 -7.33
N PRO A 42 -34.91 -14.88 -6.28
CA PRO A 42 -33.92 -13.93 -5.80
C PRO A 42 -32.62 -14.65 -5.41
N ARG A 43 -31.52 -14.20 -6.04
CA ARG A 43 -30.17 -14.68 -5.73
C ARG A 43 -29.92 -14.51 -4.25
N GLN A 44 -29.74 -15.63 -3.54
CA GLN A 44 -29.24 -15.63 -2.17
C GLN A 44 -27.98 -14.75 -2.13
N ALA A 45 -27.99 -13.74 -1.27
CA ALA A 45 -26.88 -12.85 -1.06
C ALA A 45 -25.67 -13.69 -0.64
N GLY A 46 -24.72 -13.87 -1.56
CA GLY A 46 -23.49 -14.59 -1.30
C GLY A 46 -22.80 -14.01 -0.07
N THR A 47 -22.21 -14.89 0.74
CA THR A 47 -21.46 -14.51 1.94
C THR A 47 -20.54 -13.32 1.65
N PRO A 48 -20.49 -12.30 2.53
CA PRO A 48 -19.67 -11.12 2.30
C PRO A 48 -18.24 -11.55 2.02
N LYS A 49 -17.68 -11.17 0.86
CA LYS A 49 -16.28 -11.43 0.51
C LYS A 49 -15.39 -11.00 1.69
N LYS A 50 -14.82 -11.98 2.40
CA LYS A 50 -13.94 -11.77 3.56
C LYS A 50 -12.88 -10.72 3.20
N ARG A 51 -12.77 -9.68 4.02
CA ARG A 51 -11.79 -8.60 3.84
C ARG A 51 -10.44 -9.10 4.38
N GLY A 52 -9.45 -9.22 3.51
CA GLY A 52 -8.12 -9.70 3.89
C GLY A 52 -7.27 -10.09 2.68
N ARG A 53 -5.95 -10.05 2.84
CA ARG A 53 -5.02 -10.61 1.86
C ARG A 53 -5.27 -12.13 1.77
N LYS A 54 -5.35 -12.70 0.56
CA LYS A 54 -5.44 -14.16 0.37
C LYS A 54 -4.26 -14.84 1.09
N LEU A 55 -4.55 -15.93 1.78
CA LEU A 55 -3.59 -16.75 2.50
C LEU A 55 -2.38 -17.11 1.64
N GLY A 56 -1.16 -16.95 2.14
CA GLY A 56 0.05 -17.34 1.41
C GLY A 56 0.29 -16.57 0.09
N SER A 57 -0.51 -15.55 -0.21
CA SER A 57 -0.27 -14.63 -1.33
C SER A 57 1.02 -13.88 -1.03
N GLN A 58 2.13 -14.45 -1.50
CA GLN A 58 3.37 -13.71 -1.68
C GLN A 58 3.01 -12.43 -2.42
N THR A 59 3.50 -11.29 -1.94
CA THR A 59 3.53 -10.10 -2.80
C THR A 59 4.54 -10.43 -3.89
N LYS A 60 4.12 -11.14 -4.92
CA LYS A 60 4.97 -11.27 -6.11
C LYS A 60 5.15 -9.88 -6.66
N LEU A 61 6.38 -9.54 -7.02
CA LEU A 61 6.68 -8.28 -7.66
C LEU A 61 5.81 -8.21 -8.93
N LYS A 62 4.83 -7.31 -8.93
CA LYS A 62 4.01 -7.07 -10.11
C LYS A 62 4.78 -6.08 -10.96
N LEU A 63 5.31 -6.56 -12.09
CA LEU A 63 5.93 -5.70 -13.07
C LEU A 63 4.87 -4.91 -13.84
N PRO A 64 5.19 -3.68 -14.29
CA PRO A 64 4.37 -2.98 -15.27
C PRO A 64 4.31 -3.77 -16.58
N GLN A 65 3.47 -3.33 -17.53
CA GLN A 65 3.43 -3.92 -18.87
C GLN A 65 4.86 -3.95 -19.45
N GLN A 66 5.22 -5.08 -20.08
CA GLN A 66 6.59 -5.35 -20.51
C GLN A 66 7.14 -4.20 -21.36
N GLY A 67 8.27 -3.62 -20.94
CA GLY A 67 8.92 -2.48 -21.61
C GLY A 67 8.41 -1.09 -21.23
N ALA A 68 7.35 -0.96 -20.41
CA ALA A 68 6.80 0.33 -20.00
C ALA A 68 7.12 0.64 -18.53
N LYS A 69 7.48 1.90 -18.25
CA LYS A 69 7.49 2.45 -16.89
C LYS A 69 6.10 2.98 -16.53
N VAL A 70 5.85 3.13 -15.23
CA VAL A 70 4.63 3.75 -14.73
C VAL A 70 4.88 5.24 -14.48
N ALA A 71 4.26 6.08 -15.31
CA ALA A 71 4.29 7.52 -15.14
C ALA A 71 3.46 7.93 -13.91
N LEU A 72 4.13 8.60 -12.98
CA LEU A 72 3.59 9.09 -11.71
C LEU A 72 3.73 10.60 -11.62
N LYS A 73 2.96 11.20 -10.73
CA LYS A 73 3.11 12.59 -10.31
C LYS A 73 3.01 12.67 -8.79
N PRO A 74 3.95 13.33 -8.09
CA PRO A 74 3.84 13.50 -6.64
C PRO A 74 2.60 14.32 -6.27
N GLU A 75 1.89 13.88 -5.24
CA GLU A 75 0.67 14.52 -4.74
C GLU A 75 0.64 14.51 -3.20
N GLY A 76 0.63 15.72 -2.61
CA GLY A 76 0.71 15.88 -1.16
C GLY A 76 2.02 15.35 -0.58
N ASP A 77 2.00 14.87 0.66
CA ASP A 77 3.24 14.53 1.39
C ASP A 77 3.76 13.11 1.19
N MET A 78 2.92 12.16 0.76
CA MET A 78 3.24 10.72 0.81
C MET A 78 2.54 9.89 -0.29
N GLN A 79 2.05 10.51 -1.36
CA GLN A 79 1.25 9.83 -2.37
C GLN A 79 1.69 10.22 -3.78
N PHE A 80 1.44 9.32 -4.73
CA PHE A 80 1.55 9.59 -6.15
C PHE A 80 0.17 9.45 -6.81
N SER A 81 -0.11 10.32 -7.78
CA SER A 81 -1.13 10.07 -8.80
C SER A 81 -0.51 9.36 -10.00
N TYR A 82 -1.33 8.60 -10.73
CA TYR A 82 -0.93 8.02 -12.01
C TYR A 82 -1.21 9.00 -13.14
N VAL A 83 -0.24 9.34 -13.98
CA VAL A 83 -0.47 10.23 -15.14
C VAL A 83 -1.48 9.59 -16.10
N ASN A 84 -1.31 8.29 -16.36
CA ASN A 84 -2.24 7.49 -17.16
C ASN A 84 -2.89 6.43 -16.27
N TYR A 85 -3.92 6.81 -15.52
CA TYR A 85 -4.56 5.93 -14.53
C TYR A 85 -5.00 4.60 -15.14
N LYS A 86 -4.30 3.53 -14.75
CA LYS A 86 -4.62 2.14 -15.12
C LYS A 86 -5.03 1.36 -13.85
N PRO A 87 -6.30 0.97 -13.70
CA PRO A 87 -6.84 0.46 -12.43
C PRO A 87 -6.23 -0.87 -11.96
N SER A 88 -5.48 -1.59 -12.81
CA SER A 88 -4.91 -2.89 -12.48
C SER A 88 -3.53 -2.82 -11.80
N TYR A 89 -2.78 -1.73 -11.95
CA TYR A 89 -1.44 -1.58 -11.37
C TYR A 89 -1.45 -0.62 -10.17
N LYS A 90 -0.78 -1.02 -9.09
CA LYS A 90 -0.69 -0.25 -7.85
C LYS A 90 0.77 -0.15 -7.43
N TYR A 91 1.43 1.02 -7.56
CA TYR A 91 2.85 1.19 -7.26
C TYR A 91 3.24 0.77 -5.83
N THR A 92 2.31 0.91 -4.88
CA THR A 92 2.49 0.53 -3.47
C THR A 92 2.67 -0.98 -3.27
N THR A 93 2.17 -1.79 -4.20
CA THR A 93 2.26 -3.26 -4.16
C THR A 93 3.67 -3.78 -4.47
N PRO A 94 4.29 -3.49 -5.62
CA PRO A 94 5.66 -3.86 -5.89
C PRO A 94 6.62 -3.21 -4.89
N LEU A 95 6.40 -1.95 -4.48
CA LEU A 95 7.25 -1.31 -3.47
C LEU A 95 7.25 -2.06 -2.13
N GLY A 96 6.09 -2.56 -1.69
CA GLY A 96 6.02 -3.41 -0.50
C GLY A 96 6.64 -4.80 -0.68
N ALA A 97 6.81 -5.28 -1.91
CA ALA A 97 7.54 -6.52 -2.19
C ALA A 97 9.05 -6.28 -2.15
N ILE A 98 9.52 -5.19 -2.78
CA ILE A 98 10.92 -4.76 -2.80
C ILE A 98 11.41 -4.57 -1.36
N LEU A 99 10.68 -3.82 -0.52
CA LEU A 99 11.04 -3.60 0.89
C LEU A 99 11.26 -4.90 1.68
N LYS A 100 10.41 -5.92 1.46
CA LYS A 100 10.56 -7.20 2.16
C LYS A 100 11.76 -8.00 1.65
N ARG A 101 12.01 -7.94 0.34
CA ARG A 101 13.14 -8.63 -0.29
C ARG A 101 14.47 -7.99 0.11
N GLU A 102 14.49 -6.67 0.21
CA GLU A 102 15.67 -5.88 0.61
C GLU A 102 15.76 -5.67 2.13
N TYR A 103 14.98 -6.38 2.94
CA TYR A 103 15.00 -6.15 4.38
C TYR A 103 16.39 -6.45 4.96
N PRO A 104 17.07 -5.50 5.62
CA PRO A 104 18.45 -5.71 6.10
C PRO A 104 18.56 -6.73 7.23
N GLY A 105 17.48 -6.96 7.98
CA GLY A 105 17.52 -7.81 9.16
C GLY A 105 18.20 -7.13 10.34
N LEU A 106 19.41 -7.57 10.68
CA LEU A 106 20.21 -6.99 11.76
C LEU A 106 21.18 -5.95 11.20
N VAL A 107 21.21 -4.79 11.82
CA VAL A 107 22.09 -3.66 11.47
C VAL A 107 23.03 -3.35 12.62
N GLU A 108 24.18 -2.82 12.26
CA GLU A 108 25.24 -2.42 13.18
C GLU A 108 25.20 -0.90 13.34
N ASP A 109 24.97 -0.44 14.57
CA ASP A 109 25.20 0.95 14.92
C ASP A 109 26.71 1.11 15.18
N ARG A 110 27.36 2.00 14.43
CA ARG A 110 28.77 2.34 14.57
C ARG A 110 28.94 3.77 15.04
N ASP A 111 30.01 4.05 15.78
CA ASP A 111 30.34 5.40 16.24
C ASP A 111 31.03 6.21 15.13
N GLU A 112 31.45 7.44 15.47
CA GLU A 112 32.15 8.35 14.56
C GLU A 112 33.51 7.80 14.08
N ASN A 113 34.10 6.87 14.83
CA ASN A 113 35.37 6.21 14.52
C ASN A 113 35.16 4.90 13.72
N GLY A 114 33.91 4.50 13.49
CA GLY A 114 33.57 3.26 12.81
C GLY A 114 33.56 2.03 13.72
N GLU A 115 33.71 2.21 15.04
CA GLU A 115 33.66 1.13 16.03
C GLU A 115 32.21 0.67 16.26
N LEU A 116 32.02 -0.64 16.40
CA LEU A 116 30.70 -1.24 16.61
C LEU A 116 30.18 -0.89 18.01
N ILE A 117 29.10 -0.10 18.07
CA ILE A 117 28.40 0.23 19.32
C ILE A 117 27.48 -0.92 19.71
N ARG A 118 26.63 -1.36 18.78
CA ARG A 118 25.67 -2.45 19.01
C ARG A 118 25.10 -3.01 17.72
N LYS A 119 24.60 -4.24 17.79
CA LYS A 119 23.77 -4.86 16.76
C LYS A 119 22.30 -4.79 17.17
N ARG A 120 21.42 -4.42 16.24
CA ARG A 120 19.97 -4.33 16.48
C ARG A 120 19.15 -4.65 15.25
N LEU A 121 17.85 -4.88 15.42
CA LEU A 121 16.92 -5.00 14.31
C LEU A 121 16.80 -3.69 13.52
N ALA A 122 16.75 -3.82 12.20
CA ALA A 122 16.28 -2.77 11.32
C ALA A 122 14.77 -2.60 11.50
N LEU A 123 14.33 -1.47 12.04
CA LEU A 123 12.93 -1.15 12.32
C LEU A 123 12.47 0.14 11.61
N GLU A 124 13.40 0.90 11.08
CA GLU A 124 13.18 2.19 10.43
C GLU A 124 13.74 2.23 9.01
N TRP A 125 13.30 3.20 8.21
CA TRP A 125 13.79 3.34 6.84
C TRP A 125 15.28 3.71 6.79
N GLY A 126 15.77 4.51 7.75
CA GLY A 126 17.20 4.82 7.85
C GLY A 126 18.09 3.59 7.99
N ASP A 127 17.58 2.52 8.61
CA ASP A 127 18.33 1.28 8.81
C ASP A 127 18.65 0.56 7.50
N TYR A 128 17.92 0.83 6.41
CA TYR A 128 18.19 0.25 5.09
C TYR A 128 19.52 0.72 4.48
N PHE A 129 20.11 1.78 5.04
CA PHE A 129 21.38 2.36 4.61
C PHE A 129 22.56 1.94 5.49
N LEU A 130 22.32 1.15 6.54
CA LEU A 130 23.35 0.71 7.50
C LEU A 130 23.98 -0.65 7.16
N ASN A 131 23.59 -1.27 6.04
CA ASN A 131 24.16 -2.56 5.65
C ASN A 131 25.54 -2.37 5.01
N THR A 132 26.59 -2.59 5.80
CA THR A 132 27.99 -2.29 5.47
C THR A 132 28.70 -3.35 4.63
N GLU A 133 28.13 -4.54 4.47
CA GLU A 133 28.78 -5.65 3.74
C GLU A 133 28.65 -5.56 2.22
N MET A 134 27.79 -4.66 1.73
CA MET A 134 27.47 -4.53 0.30
C MET A 134 27.94 -3.20 -0.26
N THR A 135 28.44 -3.21 -1.49
CA THR A 135 28.84 -1.99 -2.24
C THR A 135 27.68 -1.03 -2.49
N VAL A 136 26.45 -1.55 -2.47
CA VAL A 136 25.20 -0.79 -2.59
C VAL A 136 24.32 -1.20 -1.42
N THR A 137 23.78 -0.25 -0.68
CA THR A 137 22.92 -0.48 0.48
C THR A 137 21.56 -1.04 0.07
N SER A 138 20.83 -1.66 1.01
CA SER A 138 19.46 -2.12 0.76
C SER A 138 18.50 -0.97 0.39
N GLY A 139 18.76 0.22 0.96
CA GLY A 139 18.01 1.44 0.67
C GLY A 139 18.18 1.88 -0.78
N GLU A 140 19.42 1.95 -1.26
CA GLU A 140 19.73 2.30 -2.64
C GLU A 140 19.15 1.30 -3.64
N ARG A 141 19.22 -0.01 -3.36
CA ARG A 141 18.58 -1.03 -4.22
C ARG A 141 17.06 -0.86 -4.28
N THR A 142 16.44 -0.53 -3.14
CA THR A 142 15.00 -0.28 -3.06
C THR A 142 14.59 0.92 -3.93
N LEU A 143 15.31 2.04 -3.81
CA LEU A 143 15.06 3.26 -4.59
C LEU A 143 15.31 3.03 -6.08
N SER A 144 16.46 2.43 -6.43
CA SER A 144 16.83 2.12 -7.80
C SER A 144 15.80 1.23 -8.48
N GLU A 145 15.32 0.17 -7.82
CA GLU A 145 14.30 -0.70 -8.42
C GLU A 145 12.94 -0.01 -8.53
N PHE A 146 12.55 0.84 -7.58
CA PHE A 146 11.33 1.62 -7.70
C PHE A 146 11.35 2.54 -8.93
N TRP A 147 12.45 3.26 -9.16
CA TRP A 147 12.64 4.15 -10.31
C TRP A 147 12.96 3.43 -11.62
N ARG A 148 13.33 2.14 -11.55
CA ARG A 148 13.35 1.26 -12.72
C ARG A 148 11.93 0.94 -13.20
N LEU A 149 10.97 0.84 -12.30
CA LEU A 149 9.57 0.49 -12.58
C LEU A 149 8.66 1.71 -12.83
N SER A 150 9.08 2.89 -12.38
CA SER A 150 8.28 4.12 -12.40
C SER A 150 9.09 5.29 -12.95
N GLU A 151 8.39 6.31 -13.42
CA GLU A 151 8.99 7.57 -13.88
C GLU A 151 8.11 8.76 -13.49
N VAL A 152 8.71 9.93 -13.41
CA VAL A 152 8.05 11.22 -13.20
C VAL A 152 8.65 12.20 -14.22
N GLU A 153 8.00 13.35 -14.44
CA GLU A 153 8.60 14.43 -15.20
C GLU A 153 9.89 14.91 -14.51
N ASP A 154 10.91 15.26 -15.30
CA ASP A 154 12.26 15.56 -14.79
C ASP A 154 12.26 16.74 -13.78
N ASP A 155 11.38 17.72 -13.97
CA ASP A 155 11.20 18.88 -13.09
C ASP A 155 10.52 18.54 -11.75
N LEU A 156 9.88 17.36 -11.66
CA LEU A 156 9.22 16.86 -10.46
C LEU A 156 10.05 15.82 -9.69
N GLN A 157 11.24 15.45 -10.18
CA GLN A 157 12.03 14.36 -9.60
C GLN A 157 12.41 14.60 -8.13
N GLU A 158 12.85 15.82 -7.77
CA GLU A 158 13.22 16.15 -6.38
C GLU A 158 12.03 16.02 -5.41
N GLU A 159 10.86 16.52 -5.82
CA GLU A 159 9.64 16.40 -5.03
C GLU A 159 9.16 14.95 -4.95
N ALA A 160 9.31 14.20 -6.04
CA ALA A 160 8.96 12.78 -6.10
C ALA A 160 9.84 11.95 -5.16
N ASP A 161 11.15 12.22 -5.10
CA ASP A 161 12.06 11.57 -4.16
C ASP A 161 11.69 11.89 -2.70
N ARG A 162 11.38 13.15 -2.39
CA ARG A 162 10.89 13.58 -1.07
C ARG A 162 9.62 12.83 -0.65
N VAL A 163 8.64 12.74 -1.55
CA VAL A 163 7.37 12.04 -1.32
C VAL A 163 7.58 10.54 -1.13
N LEU A 164 8.44 9.94 -1.95
CA LEU A 164 8.78 8.52 -1.85
C LEU A 164 9.44 8.22 -0.50
N GLU A 165 10.40 9.04 -0.07
CA GLU A 165 11.11 8.85 1.18
C GLU A 165 10.18 8.92 2.39
N LYS A 166 9.32 9.95 2.47
CA LYS A 166 8.28 10.04 3.51
C LYS A 166 7.35 8.83 3.50
N TYR A 167 6.95 8.36 2.32
CA TYR A 167 6.14 7.15 2.20
C TYR A 167 6.88 5.91 2.72
N LEU A 168 8.17 5.74 2.39
CA LEU A 168 8.99 4.60 2.81
C LEU A 168 9.21 4.56 4.33
N GLN A 169 9.49 5.71 4.94
CA GLN A 169 9.57 5.86 6.40
C GLN A 169 8.31 5.33 7.09
N LYS A 170 7.13 5.69 6.58
CA LYS A 170 5.86 5.16 7.09
C LYS A 170 5.71 3.68 6.78
N ARG A 171 6.05 3.25 5.55
CA ARG A 171 5.79 1.91 5.06
C ARG A 171 6.60 0.84 5.77
N VAL A 172 7.85 1.13 6.16
CA VAL A 172 8.69 0.21 6.95
C VAL A 172 8.06 -0.04 8.32
N ARG A 173 7.61 1.00 9.02
CA ARG A 173 6.91 0.86 10.31
C ARG A 173 5.62 0.03 10.17
N ASP A 174 4.82 0.32 9.14
CA ASP A 174 3.60 -0.45 8.84
C ASP A 174 3.92 -1.92 8.51
N MET A 175 5.04 -2.17 7.82
CA MET A 175 5.50 -3.52 7.48
C MET A 175 5.85 -4.32 8.73
N MET A 176 6.59 -3.73 9.68
CA MET A 176 6.95 -4.39 10.95
C MET A 176 5.72 -4.66 11.82
N TYR A 177 4.78 -3.72 11.87
CA TYR A 177 3.50 -3.94 12.53
C TYR A 177 2.72 -5.11 11.89
N GLN A 178 2.65 -5.14 10.55
CA GLN A 178 1.95 -6.19 9.83
C GLN A 178 2.65 -7.55 9.97
N ALA A 179 3.98 -7.58 10.05
CA ALA A 179 4.75 -8.80 10.27
C ALA A 179 4.28 -9.52 11.54
N ARG A 180 4.17 -8.79 12.65
CA ARG A 180 3.65 -9.34 13.91
C ARG A 180 2.23 -9.89 13.76
N VAL A 181 1.33 -9.14 13.11
CA VAL A 181 -0.06 -9.58 12.89
C VAL A 181 -0.11 -10.83 12.01
N ASP A 182 0.71 -10.90 10.96
CA ASP A 182 0.80 -12.06 10.09
C ASP A 182 1.37 -13.28 10.82
N ALA A 183 2.31 -13.09 11.75
CA ALA A 183 2.85 -14.14 12.61
C ALA A 183 1.77 -14.77 13.50
N VAL A 184 0.95 -13.92 14.14
CA VAL A 184 -0.22 -14.36 14.93
C VAL A 184 -1.17 -15.19 14.09
N LYS A 185 -1.49 -14.72 12.87
CA LYS A 185 -2.37 -15.45 11.95
C LYS A 185 -1.78 -16.78 11.51
N LEU A 186 -0.46 -16.89 11.38
CA LEU A 186 0.19 -18.13 11.00
C LEU A 186 0.20 -19.13 12.15
N TYR A 187 0.50 -18.68 13.37
CA TYR A 187 0.45 -19.48 14.60
C TYR A 187 -0.92 -20.15 14.82
N HIS A 188 -2.01 -19.37 14.72
CA HIS A 188 -3.37 -19.89 14.87
C HIS A 188 -3.77 -20.82 13.71
N ARG A 189 -3.34 -20.51 12.48
CA ARG A 189 -3.62 -21.36 11.32
C ARG A 189 -2.99 -22.75 11.45
N LYS A 190 -1.75 -22.84 11.94
CA LYS A 190 -1.09 -24.12 12.21
C LYS A 190 -1.88 -25.01 13.19
N ARG A 191 -2.80 -24.42 13.96
CA ARG A 191 -3.74 -25.07 14.88
C ARG A 191 -5.17 -25.18 14.34
N GLY A 192 -5.36 -25.00 13.03
CA GLY A 192 -6.66 -25.10 12.37
C GLY A 192 -7.58 -23.90 12.56
N GLN A 193 -7.09 -22.78 13.12
CA GLN A 193 -7.90 -21.59 13.38
C GLN A 193 -7.65 -20.51 12.33
N GLU A 194 -8.67 -20.16 11.54
CA GLU A 194 -8.63 -19.01 10.63
C GLU A 194 -9.08 -17.73 11.34
N ILE A 195 -8.13 -16.86 11.66
CA ILE A 195 -8.40 -15.52 12.21
C ILE A 195 -8.06 -14.43 11.21
N ASP A 196 -8.87 -13.38 11.19
CA ASP A 196 -8.64 -12.19 10.35
C ASP A 196 -7.74 -11.17 11.06
N ASP A 197 -7.46 -10.04 10.41
CA ASP A 197 -6.65 -8.98 11.00
C ASP A 197 -7.32 -8.38 12.25
N THR A 198 -8.65 -8.32 12.30
CA THR A 198 -9.39 -7.75 13.43
C THR A 198 -9.13 -8.55 14.70
N LEU A 199 -9.20 -9.88 14.60
CA LEU A 199 -8.97 -10.82 15.69
C LEU A 199 -7.47 -10.97 16.02
N ALA A 200 -6.59 -10.94 15.03
CA ALA A 200 -5.14 -11.10 15.24
C ALA A 200 -4.45 -9.86 15.85
N ARG A 201 -5.00 -8.66 15.63
CA ARG A 201 -4.45 -7.40 16.14
C ARG A 201 -4.31 -7.34 17.66
N PRO A 202 -5.32 -7.68 18.49
CA PRO A 202 -5.22 -7.60 19.94
C PRO A 202 -4.38 -8.72 20.56
N ILE A 203 -4.30 -9.90 19.94
CA ILE A 203 -3.59 -11.06 20.49
C ILE A 203 -2.11 -10.75 20.72
N GLU A 204 -1.63 -11.05 21.92
CA GLU A 204 -0.23 -11.10 22.30
C GLU A 204 0.16 -12.57 22.39
N LEU A 205 1.22 -12.95 21.68
CA LEU A 205 1.80 -14.29 21.75
C LEU A 205 3.04 -14.27 22.63
N GLU A 206 3.38 -15.43 23.18
CA GLU A 206 4.67 -15.69 23.80
C GLU A 206 5.75 -16.01 22.76
N TYR A 207 7.01 -16.04 23.19
CA TYR A 207 8.16 -16.19 22.31
C TYR A 207 8.07 -17.44 21.43
N GLU A 208 7.80 -18.59 22.03
CA GLU A 208 7.71 -19.90 21.35
C GLU A 208 6.56 -19.91 20.34
N GLN A 209 5.48 -19.20 20.66
CA GLN A 209 4.32 -19.06 19.77
C GLN A 209 4.64 -18.16 18.57
N TYR A 210 5.41 -17.07 18.76
CA TYR A 210 5.91 -16.27 17.65
C TYR A 210 6.94 -17.02 16.79
N MET A 211 7.80 -17.85 17.40
CA MET A 211 8.74 -18.71 16.68
C MET A 211 8.00 -19.67 15.73
N ASP A 212 6.91 -20.27 16.18
CA ASP A 212 6.04 -21.09 15.32
C ASP A 212 5.28 -20.27 14.25
N GLY A 213 5.26 -18.94 14.37
CA GLY A 213 4.65 -18.00 13.43
C GLY A 213 5.58 -17.47 12.33
N GLN A 214 6.72 -18.10 12.05
CA GLN A 214 7.75 -17.55 11.15
C GLN A 214 7.28 -17.19 9.74
N LEU A 215 7.61 -15.96 9.33
CA LEU A 215 7.30 -15.45 8.00
C LEU A 215 8.41 -15.78 7.00
N GLN A 216 8.02 -16.34 5.86
CA GLN A 216 8.92 -16.77 4.77
C GLN A 216 9.84 -15.69 4.19
N TRP A 217 9.52 -14.40 4.36
CA TRP A 217 10.37 -13.32 3.85
C TRP A 217 11.40 -12.84 4.86
N CYS A 218 11.35 -13.32 6.10
CA CYS A 218 12.28 -12.94 7.16
C CYS A 218 13.25 -14.11 7.40
N ASN A 219 14.54 -13.81 7.40
CA ASN A 219 15.61 -14.80 7.59
C ASN A 219 15.54 -15.47 8.97
N ASP A 220 15.95 -16.73 9.03
CA ASP A 220 16.01 -17.59 10.22
C ASP A 220 16.89 -16.98 11.33
N ASP A 221 17.95 -16.24 10.98
CA ASP A 221 18.79 -15.56 11.98
C ASP A 221 18.13 -14.31 12.57
N VAL A 222 17.20 -13.70 11.83
CA VAL A 222 16.55 -12.43 12.19
C VAL A 222 15.24 -12.67 12.93
N TRP A 223 14.56 -13.77 12.62
CA TRP A 223 13.26 -14.09 13.18
C TRP A 223 13.26 -14.22 14.73
N PRO A 224 14.22 -14.91 15.36
CA PRO A 224 14.34 -14.97 16.82
C PRO A 224 14.43 -13.58 17.45
N GLU A 225 15.21 -12.68 16.85
CA GLU A 225 15.39 -11.31 17.33
C GLU A 225 14.09 -10.51 17.26
N LEU A 226 13.31 -10.66 16.17
CA LEU A 226 11.97 -10.05 16.07
C LEU A 226 11.01 -10.59 17.14
N CYS A 227 11.03 -11.90 17.40
CA CYS A 227 10.21 -12.52 18.44
C CYS A 227 10.57 -11.97 19.82
N THR A 228 11.87 -11.90 20.15
CA THR A 228 12.38 -11.29 21.38
C THR A 228 11.93 -9.83 21.50
N TYR A 229 12.05 -9.05 20.42
CA TYR A 229 11.61 -7.66 20.40
C TYR A 229 10.10 -7.52 20.67
N TRP A 230 9.25 -8.33 20.06
CA TRP A 230 7.80 -8.28 20.30
C TRP A 230 7.40 -8.76 21.70
N CYS A 231 8.21 -9.60 22.33
CA CYS A 231 8.03 -10.05 23.70
C CYS A 231 8.58 -9.05 24.74
N SER A 232 9.42 -8.09 24.33
CA SER A 232 10.02 -7.10 25.22
C SER A 232 8.99 -6.22 25.94
N LYS A 233 9.31 -5.84 27.18
CA LYS A 233 8.47 -4.94 28.00
C LYS A 233 8.24 -3.61 27.29
N ASP A 234 9.29 -3.04 26.73
CA ASP A 234 9.24 -1.74 26.03
C ASP A 234 8.27 -1.76 24.83
N PHE A 235 8.33 -2.82 24.03
CA PHE A 235 7.40 -2.99 22.92
C PHE A 235 5.96 -3.12 23.43
N LYS A 236 5.71 -3.99 24.42
CA LYS A 236 4.37 -4.20 25.00
C LYS A 236 3.79 -2.89 25.55
N VAL A 237 4.59 -2.07 26.25
CA VAL A 237 4.18 -0.74 26.75
C VAL A 237 3.83 0.22 25.62
N LYS A 238 4.73 0.38 24.63
CA LYS A 238 4.48 1.27 23.47
C LYS A 238 3.24 0.83 22.69
N ARG A 239 3.06 -0.47 22.48
CA ARG A 239 1.90 -1.07 21.81
C ARG A 239 0.62 -0.81 22.58
N ARG A 240 0.58 -1.08 23.88
CA ARG A 240 -0.59 -0.86 24.73
C ARG A 240 -1.01 0.60 24.73
N ARG A 241 -0.06 1.54 24.89
CA ARG A 241 -0.32 2.98 24.76
C ARG A 241 -0.94 3.33 23.40
N GLY A 242 -0.39 2.79 22.32
CA GLY A 242 -0.93 3.00 20.97
C GLY A 242 -2.32 2.38 20.77
N GLN A 243 -2.64 1.26 21.42
CA GLN A 243 -3.97 0.66 21.40
C GLN A 243 -4.98 1.52 22.18
N VAL A 244 -4.65 1.90 23.41
CA VAL A 244 -5.50 2.77 24.24
C VAL A 244 -5.78 4.09 23.53
N ALA A 245 -4.77 4.73 22.94
CA ALA A 245 -4.94 5.97 22.19
C ALA A 245 -5.86 5.84 20.96
N ARG A 246 -5.92 4.65 20.33
CA ARG A 246 -6.86 4.39 19.22
C ARG A 246 -8.27 4.09 19.73
N SER A 247 -8.39 3.37 20.85
CA SER A 247 -9.67 2.97 21.43
C SER A 247 -10.34 4.06 22.27
N SER A 248 -9.60 5.09 22.70
CA SER A 248 -10.13 6.18 23.53
C SER A 248 -11.02 7.18 22.78
N SER A 249 -11.07 7.10 21.46
CA SER A 249 -11.95 7.95 20.64
C SER A 249 -13.30 7.24 20.45
N GLU A 250 -14.35 7.72 21.11
CA GLU A 250 -15.71 7.18 20.99
C GLU A 250 -16.28 7.30 19.56
N ASP A 251 -15.84 8.31 18.81
CA ASP A 251 -16.24 8.55 17.41
C ASP A 251 -15.01 8.56 16.49
N ILE A 252 -14.51 7.36 16.18
CA ILE A 252 -13.38 7.17 15.28
C ILE A 252 -13.84 7.47 13.86
N ALA A 253 -13.42 8.59 13.28
CA ALA A 253 -13.60 8.90 11.85
C ALA A 253 -12.74 7.99 10.96
N GLN A 254 -12.95 6.68 11.05
CA GLN A 254 -12.18 5.66 10.34
C GLN A 254 -12.37 5.80 8.83
N ASN A 255 -11.33 5.50 8.05
CA ASN A 255 -11.45 5.38 6.61
C ASN A 255 -12.03 4.00 6.26
N HIS A 256 -13.11 3.99 5.51
CA HIS A 256 -13.78 2.81 4.96
C HIS A 256 -13.34 2.50 3.52
N GLY A 257 -12.62 3.41 2.85
CA GLY A 257 -12.06 3.26 1.49
C GLY A 257 -11.05 2.11 1.29
N GLY A 258 -10.67 1.40 2.36
CA GLY A 258 -9.74 0.27 2.30
C GLY A 258 -8.28 0.72 2.19
N SER A 259 -7.45 -0.05 1.48
CA SER A 259 -6.03 0.25 1.28
C SER A 259 -5.77 1.29 0.17
N ARG A 260 -6.83 1.90 -0.38
CA ARG A 260 -6.69 2.91 -1.44
C ARG A 260 -6.36 4.25 -0.78
N PRO A 261 -5.26 4.90 -1.19
CA PRO A 261 -4.93 6.23 -0.72
C PRO A 261 -5.89 7.27 -1.30
N PHE A 262 -5.86 8.50 -0.78
CA PHE A 262 -6.78 9.58 -1.15
C PHE A 262 -6.70 9.87 -2.65
N THR A 263 -5.48 10.07 -3.16
CA THR A 263 -5.20 10.37 -4.56
C THR A 263 -5.70 9.26 -5.49
N GLU A 264 -5.47 7.98 -5.14
CA GLU A 264 -6.01 6.87 -5.94
C GLU A 264 -7.54 6.83 -5.89
N THR A 265 -8.15 7.14 -4.74
CA THR A 265 -9.61 7.20 -4.63
C THR A 265 -10.18 8.28 -5.54
N GLN A 266 -9.55 9.45 -5.59
CA GLN A 266 -9.90 10.53 -6.50
C GLN A 266 -9.86 10.09 -7.97
N GLN A 267 -8.77 9.46 -8.40
CA GLN A 267 -8.63 8.99 -9.78
C GLN A 267 -9.64 7.91 -10.14
N VAL A 268 -10.01 7.06 -9.19
CA VAL A 268 -11.06 6.06 -9.40
C VAL A 268 -12.42 6.74 -9.60
N LEU A 269 -12.76 7.74 -8.80
CA LEU A 269 -14.02 8.45 -8.94
C LEU A 269 -14.08 9.18 -10.28
N GLN A 270 -13.01 9.89 -10.64
CA GLN A 270 -12.90 10.59 -11.92
C GLN A 270 -13.06 9.63 -13.10
N ALA A 271 -12.35 8.49 -13.08
CA ALA A 271 -12.41 7.52 -14.17
C ALA A 271 -13.76 6.81 -14.31
N LYS A 272 -14.56 6.71 -13.23
CA LYS A 272 -15.83 6.00 -13.23
C LYS A 272 -17.05 6.90 -13.42
N PHE A 273 -17.00 8.09 -12.86
CA PHE A 273 -18.18 8.94 -12.68
C PHE A 273 -17.95 10.38 -13.13
N GLY A 274 -16.80 10.68 -13.75
CA GLY A 274 -16.47 12.02 -14.23
C GLY A 274 -15.77 12.90 -13.18
N PRO A 275 -15.09 13.98 -13.62
CA PRO A 275 -14.35 14.89 -12.76
C PRO A 275 -15.24 15.59 -11.70
N GLU A 276 -16.51 15.79 -11.99
CA GLU A 276 -17.50 16.39 -11.09
C GLU A 276 -17.79 15.56 -9.85
N LYS A 277 -17.50 14.25 -9.88
CA LYS A 277 -17.63 13.34 -8.73
C LYS A 277 -16.29 13.02 -8.06
N ALA A 278 -15.23 13.72 -8.45
CA ALA A 278 -13.88 13.53 -7.94
C ALA A 278 -13.36 14.75 -7.16
N SER A 279 -14.26 15.59 -6.62
CA SER A 279 -13.84 16.70 -5.77
C SER A 279 -13.24 16.18 -4.46
N PRO A 280 -12.40 16.97 -3.77
CA PRO A 280 -11.87 16.57 -2.47
C PRO A 280 -12.96 16.21 -1.45
N MET A 281 -14.13 16.85 -1.54
CA MET A 281 -15.29 16.56 -0.69
C MET A 281 -15.91 15.20 -1.02
N ASP A 282 -16.10 14.88 -2.31
CA ASP A 282 -16.63 13.58 -2.73
C ASP A 282 -15.68 12.44 -2.32
N VAL A 283 -14.38 12.64 -2.54
CA VAL A 283 -13.34 11.67 -2.14
C VAL A 283 -13.39 11.45 -0.63
N TYR A 284 -13.46 12.52 0.15
CA TYR A 284 -13.58 12.41 1.60
C TYR A 284 -14.85 11.64 1.99
N ALA A 285 -16.00 12.00 1.42
CA ALA A 285 -17.28 11.36 1.72
C ALA A 285 -17.24 9.85 1.43
N VAL A 286 -16.77 9.48 0.23
CA VAL A 286 -16.55 8.08 -0.18
C VAL A 286 -15.56 7.35 0.72
N MET A 287 -14.47 8.00 1.13
CA MET A 287 -13.52 7.40 2.05
C MET A 287 -14.11 7.15 3.43
N LYS A 288 -15.14 7.91 3.85
CA LYS A 288 -15.80 7.79 5.16
C LYS A 288 -17.05 6.92 5.15
N SER A 289 -17.81 6.84 4.06
CA SER A 289 -18.92 5.91 3.92
C SER A 289 -18.44 4.54 3.44
N GLY A 290 -17.63 4.53 2.39
CA GLY A 290 -17.00 3.35 1.82
C GLY A 290 -17.20 3.28 0.32
N MET A 291 -16.16 2.85 -0.41
CA MET A 291 -16.19 2.71 -1.89
C MET A 291 -17.28 1.75 -2.40
N LYS A 292 -17.78 0.85 -1.55
CA LYS A 292 -18.85 -0.09 -1.89
C LYS A 292 -20.25 0.53 -1.79
N ASP A 293 -20.36 1.64 -1.07
CA ASP A 293 -21.62 2.29 -0.75
C ASP A 293 -21.85 3.49 -1.69
N ILE A 294 -21.15 3.52 -2.84
CA ILE A 294 -21.37 4.51 -3.90
C ILE A 294 -22.50 4.00 -4.80
N ASP A 295 -23.46 4.87 -5.08
CA ASP A 295 -24.56 4.56 -6.01
C ASP A 295 -24.13 4.64 -7.49
N SER A 296 -25.07 4.38 -8.39
CA SER A 296 -24.82 4.44 -9.84
C SER A 296 -24.47 5.85 -10.36
N THR A 297 -24.73 6.89 -9.57
CA THR A 297 -24.46 8.30 -9.91
C THR A 297 -23.12 8.79 -9.39
N GLY A 298 -22.35 7.93 -8.70
CA GLY A 298 -21.10 8.33 -8.06
C GLY A 298 -21.27 9.02 -6.71
N SER A 299 -22.48 9.06 -6.15
CA SER A 299 -22.75 9.70 -4.87
C SER A 299 -22.45 8.75 -3.71
N SER A 300 -21.81 9.25 -2.66
CA SER A 300 -21.38 8.45 -1.52
C SER A 300 -22.56 8.07 -0.62
N GLY A 301 -22.54 6.86 -0.05
CA GLY A 301 -23.48 6.45 0.99
C GLY A 301 -23.32 7.22 2.30
N ALA A 302 -24.12 6.84 3.30
CA ALA A 302 -24.17 7.53 4.58
C ALA A 302 -22.84 7.45 5.36
N ILE A 303 -22.34 8.61 5.81
CA ILE A 303 -21.21 8.69 6.73
C ILE A 303 -21.71 8.39 8.14
N ARG A 304 -21.19 7.32 8.75
CA ARG A 304 -21.68 6.82 10.05
C ARG A 304 -21.17 7.62 11.26
N THR A 305 -20.06 8.33 11.12
CA THR A 305 -19.33 8.96 12.22
C THR A 305 -19.67 10.45 12.32
N ARG A 306 -20.14 10.93 13.47
CA ARG A 306 -20.53 12.35 13.66
C ARG A 306 -19.34 13.28 13.46
N LYS A 307 -18.14 12.84 13.86
CA LYS A 307 -16.87 13.54 13.69
C LYS A 307 -16.51 13.72 12.23
N ALA A 308 -16.75 12.72 11.38
CA ALA A 308 -16.53 12.88 9.94
C ALA A 308 -17.60 13.75 9.28
N GLN A 309 -18.86 13.63 9.71
CA GLN A 309 -19.94 14.52 9.25
C GLN A 309 -19.62 15.99 9.57
N LYS A 310 -19.23 16.30 10.81
CA LYS A 310 -18.81 17.66 11.22
C LYS A 310 -17.67 18.19 10.36
N ARG A 311 -16.66 17.37 10.06
CA ARG A 311 -15.54 17.75 9.19
C ARG A 311 -15.99 18.06 7.76
N MET A 312 -16.98 17.35 7.23
CA MET A 312 -17.55 17.70 5.93
C MET A 312 -18.20 19.08 5.93
N VAL A 313 -18.98 19.39 6.96
CA VAL A 313 -19.62 20.71 7.11
C VAL A 313 -18.55 21.81 7.19
N CYS A 314 -17.48 21.60 7.96
CA CYS A 314 -16.38 22.57 8.01
C CYS A 314 -15.69 22.76 6.65
N MET A 315 -15.45 21.69 5.89
CA MET A 315 -14.85 21.79 4.55
C MET A 315 -15.75 22.54 3.56
N LEU A 316 -17.07 22.33 3.63
CA LEU A 316 -18.06 23.08 2.84
C LEU A 316 -18.00 24.56 3.18
N TYR A 317 -17.98 24.91 4.47
CA TYR A 317 -17.92 26.29 4.92
C TYR A 317 -16.65 27.00 4.44
N LEU A 318 -15.49 26.35 4.55
CA LEU A 318 -14.21 26.88 4.06
C LEU A 318 -14.20 27.03 2.53
N SER A 319 -14.80 26.09 1.80
CA SER A 319 -14.89 26.16 0.34
C SER A 319 -15.76 27.34 -0.12
N ILE A 320 -16.91 27.55 0.54
CA ILE A 320 -17.79 28.68 0.28
C ILE A 320 -17.09 29.99 0.62
N TYR A 321 -16.48 30.07 1.82
CA TYR A 321 -15.78 31.26 2.27
C TYR A 321 -14.63 31.65 1.32
N SER A 322 -13.81 30.69 0.91
CA SER A 322 -12.73 30.94 -0.06
C SER A 322 -13.23 31.39 -1.44
N LYS A 323 -14.44 31.01 -1.85
CA LYS A 323 -15.03 31.48 -3.12
C LYS A 323 -15.58 32.90 -3.01
N ILE A 324 -16.07 33.27 -1.82
CA ILE A 324 -16.60 34.61 -1.55
C ILE A 324 -15.46 35.62 -1.42
N THR A 325 -14.36 35.27 -0.74
CA THR A 325 -13.21 36.18 -0.51
C THR A 325 -12.24 36.30 -1.69
N LYS A 326 -12.46 35.55 -2.78
CA LYS A 326 -11.67 35.63 -4.02
C LYS A 326 -12.36 36.45 -5.12
N LYS A 327 -13.46 37.13 -4.81
CA LYS A 327 -14.06 38.18 -5.62
C LYS A 327 -13.64 39.53 -5.08
#